data_AF-A0A061NAR9-F1
#
_entry.id   AF-A0A061NAR9-F1
#
_cell.length_a   1.000
_cell.length_b   1.000
_cell.length_c   1.000
_cell.angle_alpha   90.00
_cell.angle_beta   90.00
_cell.angle_gamma   90.00
#
_symmetry.space_group_name_H-M   'P 1'
#
loop_
_entity.id
_entity.type
_entity.pdbx_description
1 polymer ?
#
loop_
_entity_poly.entity_id
_entity_poly.type
_entity_poly.pdbx_seq_one_letter_code
_entity_poly.pdbx_strand_id
1 'polypeptide(L)'
;MDDKRSSLGTGGMKSKLEAAKRAQSLGINTFIGRAESEEELIQAVNGNGKGTYVERQPNTWTKNRQWVGLHSEIEGRIMIDDGAKDAMLYRGKSLLAVGIKKSRSII
;
A
#
# COMPACT_ATOMS: atom_id res chain seq x y z
N MET A 1 0.60 16.61 18.68
CA MET A 1 0.02 15.32 18.24
C MET A 1 0.90 14.24 18.83
N ASP A 2 0.40 13.57 19.85
CA ASP A 2 1.20 12.76 20.78
C ASP A 2 1.58 11.39 20.20
N ASP A 3 2.89 11.20 19.94
CA ASP A 3 3.48 9.91 19.61
C ASP A 3 3.63 9.05 20.87
N LYS A 4 2.54 8.40 21.31
CA LYS A 4 2.61 7.35 22.34
C LYS A 4 3.27 6.09 21.73
N ARG A 5 4.60 5.98 21.88
CA ARG A 5 5.35 4.73 21.65
C ARG A 5 5.13 3.80 22.84
N SER A 6 4.65 2.57 22.59
CA SER A 6 4.67 1.51 23.60
C SER A 6 6.04 0.84 23.62
N SER A 7 6.56 0.50 24.80
CA SER A 7 7.93 -0.02 25.02
C SER A 7 8.29 -1.31 24.28
N LEU A 8 7.29 -2.04 23.75
CA LEU A 8 7.45 -3.38 23.17
C LEU A 8 7.40 -3.43 21.63
N GLY A 9 7.32 -2.28 20.94
CA GLY A 9 7.26 -2.26 19.46
C GLY A 9 8.09 -1.14 18.84
N THR A 10 8.79 -1.44 17.76
CA THR A 10 9.60 -0.48 16.98
C THR A 10 8.75 0.53 16.20
N GLY A 11 7.47 0.20 15.93
CA GLY A 11 6.49 1.07 15.26
C GLY A 11 5.28 1.37 16.13
N GLY A 12 4.99 2.67 16.35
CA GLY A 12 3.81 3.13 17.09
C GLY A 12 2.48 2.80 16.39
N MET A 13 1.36 3.28 16.95
CA MET A 13 0.04 3.05 16.36
C MET A 13 -0.06 3.59 14.92
N LYS A 14 0.61 4.71 14.63
CA LYS A 14 0.70 5.27 13.28
C LYS A 14 1.24 4.27 12.25
N SER A 15 2.35 3.58 12.55
CA SER A 15 2.94 2.60 11.63
C SER A 15 2.02 1.40 11.41
N LYS A 16 1.28 0.97 12.43
CA LYS A 16 0.29 -0.12 12.30
C LYS A 16 -0.87 0.28 11.38
N LEU A 17 -1.36 1.51 11.53
CA LEU A 17 -2.41 2.06 10.65
C LEU A 17 -1.92 2.23 9.21
N GLU A 18 -0.67 2.67 9.00
CA GLU A 18 -0.07 2.75 7.65
C GLU A 18 0.05 1.37 7.01
N ALA A 19 0.49 0.35 7.77
CA ALA A 19 0.55 -1.03 7.30
C ALA A 19 -0.84 -1.57 6.94
N ALA A 20 -1.84 -1.37 7.82
CA ALA A 20 -3.21 -1.79 7.58
C ALA A 20 -3.83 -1.06 6.36
N LYS A 21 -3.52 0.22 6.15
CA LYS A 21 -3.96 0.97 4.96
C LYS A 21 -3.37 0.39 3.67
N ARG A 22 -2.10 0.00 3.67
CA ARG A 22 -1.47 -0.68 2.52
C ARG A 22 -2.13 -2.04 2.26
N ALA A 23 -2.31 -2.86 3.30
CA ALA A 23 -2.97 -4.16 3.19
C ALA A 23 -4.42 -4.02 2.68
N GLN A 24 -5.17 -3.04 3.20
CA GLN A 24 -6.51 -2.71 2.74
C GLN A 24 -6.54 -2.36 1.24
N SER A 25 -5.62 -1.51 0.76
CA SER A 25 -5.51 -1.17 -0.67
C SER A 25 -5.12 -2.35 -1.56
N LEU A 26 -4.47 -3.37 -0.97
CA LEU A 26 -4.13 -4.61 -1.63
C LEU A 26 -5.28 -5.62 -1.68
N GLY A 27 -6.39 -5.36 -1.01
CA GLY A 27 -7.51 -6.30 -0.92
C GLY A 27 -7.36 -7.31 0.23
N ILE A 28 -6.53 -7.01 1.23
CA ILE A 28 -6.22 -7.91 2.35
C ILE A 28 -6.88 -7.41 3.64
N ASN A 29 -7.61 -8.30 4.33
CA ASN A 29 -8.16 -8.01 5.66
C ASN A 29 -7.03 -7.95 6.70
N THR A 30 -7.09 -6.99 7.61
CA THR A 30 -6.07 -6.82 8.65
C THR A 30 -6.71 -6.79 10.03
N PHE A 31 -6.06 -7.42 11.01
CA PHE A 31 -6.39 -7.31 12.43
C PHE A 31 -5.29 -6.56 13.17
N ILE A 32 -5.67 -5.61 14.01
CA ILE A 32 -4.78 -4.89 14.92
C ILE A 32 -5.26 -5.13 16.35
N GLY A 33 -4.54 -5.95 17.10
CA GLY A 33 -4.86 -6.26 18.48
C GLY A 33 -3.70 -6.94 19.18
N ARG A 34 -3.89 -7.26 20.46
CA ARG A 34 -2.95 -8.07 21.23
C ARG A 34 -3.44 -9.52 21.21
N ALA A 35 -2.54 -10.45 20.96
CA ALA A 35 -2.78 -11.88 21.11
C ALA A 35 -1.59 -12.45 21.89
N GLU A 36 -1.83 -12.90 23.12
CA GLU A 36 -0.80 -13.47 24.01
C GLU A 36 -0.87 -14.99 24.11
N SER A 37 -1.98 -15.59 23.65
CA SER A 37 -2.16 -17.04 23.58
C SER A 37 -2.51 -17.48 22.16
N GLU A 38 -2.33 -18.78 21.90
CA GLU A 38 -2.71 -19.39 20.63
C GLU A 38 -4.22 -19.26 20.37
N GLU A 39 -5.03 -19.42 21.42
CA GLU A 39 -6.48 -19.27 21.33
C GLU A 39 -6.86 -17.84 20.92
N GLU A 40 -6.23 -16.82 21.48
CA GLU A 40 -6.49 -15.42 21.09
C GLU A 40 -6.14 -15.15 19.62
N LEU A 41 -5.05 -15.75 19.12
CA LEU A 41 -4.66 -15.65 17.72
C LEU A 41 -5.68 -16.33 16.80
N ILE A 42 -6.13 -17.54 17.16
CA ILE A 42 -7.16 -18.27 16.42
C ILE A 42 -8.47 -17.46 16.39
N GLN A 43 -8.87 -16.88 17.53
CA GLN A 43 -10.05 -16.00 17.59
C GLN A 43 -9.89 -14.78 16.68
N ALA A 44 -8.71 -14.15 16.65
CA ALA A 44 -8.44 -13.02 15.77
C ALA A 44 -8.54 -13.40 14.28
N VAL A 45 -7.98 -14.54 13.87
CA VAL A 45 -8.10 -15.04 12.49
C VAL A 45 -9.56 -15.32 12.12
N ASN A 46 -10.36 -15.80 13.08
CA ASN A 46 -11.78 -16.09 12.89
C ASN A 46 -12.70 -14.85 13.01
N GLY A 47 -12.17 -13.65 13.22
CA GLY A 47 -12.95 -12.42 13.33
C GLY A 47 -13.57 -12.16 14.71
N ASN A 48 -13.22 -12.95 15.72
CA ASN A 48 -13.77 -12.90 17.09
C ASN A 48 -12.76 -12.41 18.13
N GLY A 49 -11.51 -12.18 17.73
CA GLY A 49 -10.46 -11.63 18.58
C GLY A 49 -10.74 -10.19 19.01
N LYS A 50 -10.23 -9.83 20.18
CA LYS A 50 -10.39 -8.48 20.77
C LYS A 50 -9.39 -7.51 20.15
N GLY A 51 -9.88 -6.62 19.29
CA GLY A 51 -9.06 -5.61 18.63
C GLY A 51 -9.82 -4.88 17.53
N THR A 52 -9.09 -4.33 16.58
CA THR A 52 -9.64 -3.58 15.45
C THR A 52 -9.47 -4.36 14.17
N TYR A 53 -10.56 -4.58 13.45
CA TYR A 53 -10.55 -5.17 12.11
C TYR A 53 -10.61 -4.06 11.06
N VAL A 54 -9.71 -4.15 10.09
CA VAL A 54 -9.69 -3.29 8.90
C VAL A 54 -10.09 -4.16 7.72
N GLU A 55 -11.30 -3.95 7.23
CA GLU A 55 -11.81 -4.67 6.07
C GLU A 55 -11.08 -4.24 4.80
N ARG A 56 -10.82 -5.22 3.93
CA ARG A 56 -10.26 -4.97 2.61
C ARG A 56 -11.14 -4.03 1.80
N GLN A 57 -10.51 -3.21 0.96
CA GLN A 57 -11.22 -2.55 -0.12
C GLN A 57 -11.14 -3.40 -1.39
N PRO A 58 -12.17 -3.36 -2.27
CA PRO A 58 -12.08 -3.98 -3.57
C PRO A 58 -10.85 -3.46 -4.31
N ASN A 59 -9.92 -4.35 -4.62
CA ASN A 59 -8.71 -4.00 -5.36
C ASN A 59 -8.89 -4.33 -6.83
N THR A 60 -8.80 -3.33 -7.69
CA THR A 60 -8.89 -3.46 -9.15
C THR A 60 -7.53 -3.66 -9.82
N TRP A 61 -6.43 -3.61 -9.05
CA TRP A 61 -5.08 -3.74 -9.60
C TRP A 61 -4.72 -5.20 -9.84
N THR A 62 -4.23 -5.49 -11.03
CA THR A 62 -3.62 -6.78 -11.35
C THR A 62 -2.35 -6.98 -10.52
N LYS A 63 -1.96 -8.24 -10.28
CA LYS A 63 -0.72 -8.58 -9.54
C LYS A 63 0.52 -7.85 -10.08
N ASN A 64 0.63 -7.70 -11.40
CA ASN A 64 1.73 -6.96 -12.04
C ASN A 64 1.73 -5.48 -11.65
N ARG A 65 0.57 -4.82 -11.59
CA ARG A 65 0.46 -3.42 -11.14
C ARG A 65 0.81 -3.27 -9.66
N GLN A 66 0.42 -4.24 -8.83
CA GLN A 66 0.79 -4.26 -7.41
C GLN A 66 2.31 -4.39 -7.23
N TRP A 67 2.97 -5.24 -8.02
CA TRP A 67 4.43 -5.39 -7.97
C TRP A 67 5.13 -4.08 -8.32
N VAL A 68 4.77 -3.46 -9.45
CA VAL A 68 5.35 -2.17 -9.88
C VAL A 68 5.12 -1.07 -8.84
N GLY A 69 3.93 -0.98 -8.24
CA GLY A 69 3.58 0.10 -7.32
C GLY A 69 4.11 -0.05 -5.88
N LEU A 70 4.45 -1.27 -5.44
CA LEU A 70 4.74 -1.54 -4.02
C LEU A 70 6.06 -2.28 -3.77
N HIS A 71 6.56 -3.03 -4.74
CA HIS A 71 7.71 -3.93 -4.55
C HIS A 71 8.88 -3.64 -5.51
N SER A 72 8.65 -2.90 -6.60
CA SER A 72 9.71 -2.48 -7.51
C SER A 72 10.56 -1.38 -6.89
N GLU A 73 11.88 -1.51 -7.02
CA GLU A 73 12.79 -0.41 -6.76
C GLU A 73 12.60 0.69 -7.83
N ILE A 74 12.85 1.94 -7.44
CA ILE A 74 12.74 3.09 -8.33
C ILE A 74 14.13 3.39 -8.89
N GLU A 75 14.33 3.21 -10.19
CA GLU A 75 15.62 3.45 -10.86
C GLU A 75 15.74 4.84 -11.50
N GLY A 76 14.63 5.58 -11.59
CA GLY A 76 14.62 6.84 -12.32
C GLY A 76 13.27 7.54 -12.34
N ARG A 77 13.22 8.63 -13.11
CA ARG A 77 11.98 9.36 -13.40
C ARG A 77 11.99 9.89 -14.83
N ILE A 78 10.80 9.96 -15.41
CA ILE A 78 10.57 10.61 -16.70
C ILE A 78 9.61 11.77 -16.53
N MET A 79 9.79 12.82 -17.34
CA MET A 79 8.85 13.92 -17.50
C MET A 79 8.14 13.73 -18.83
N ILE A 80 6.82 13.79 -18.81
CA ILE A 80 5.96 13.61 -19.99
C ILE A 80 5.22 14.91 -20.30
N ASP A 81 4.74 15.07 -21.53
CA ASP A 81 3.87 16.20 -21.86
C ASP A 81 2.42 16.02 -21.42
N ASP A 82 1.65 17.09 -21.59
CA ASP A 82 0.25 17.13 -21.21
C ASP A 82 -0.61 16.13 -22.01
N GLY A 83 -0.28 15.90 -23.29
CA GLY A 83 -0.99 14.92 -24.12
C GLY A 83 -0.81 13.50 -23.59
N ALA A 84 0.41 13.11 -23.23
CA ALA A 84 0.71 11.83 -22.61
C ALA A 84 0.07 11.70 -21.22
N LYS A 85 0.15 12.74 -20.39
CA LYS A 85 -0.52 12.80 -19.07
C LYS A 85 -2.02 12.53 -19.21
N ASP A 86 -2.69 13.23 -20.13
CA ASP A 86 -4.14 13.11 -20.30
C ASP A 86 -4.52 11.73 -20.87
N ALA A 87 -3.72 11.21 -21.80
CA ALA A 87 -3.91 9.87 -22.35
C ALA A 87 -3.80 8.77 -21.29
N MET A 88 -2.82 8.88 -20.38
CA MET A 88 -2.62 7.91 -19.29
C MET A 88 -3.68 8.02 -18.20
N LEU A 89 -3.95 9.23 -17.70
CA LEU A 89 -4.83 9.45 -16.55
C LEU A 89 -6.31 9.26 -16.90
N TYR A 90 -6.74 9.74 -18.07
CA TYR A 90 -8.17 9.84 -18.39
C TYR A 90 -8.63 8.87 -19.47
N ARG A 91 -7.71 8.34 -20.30
CA ARG A 91 -8.05 7.47 -21.45
C ARG A 91 -7.50 6.05 -21.33
N GLY A 92 -6.77 5.75 -20.26
CA GLY A 92 -6.19 4.42 -20.01
C GLY A 92 -5.23 3.95 -21.10
N LYS A 93 -4.56 4.88 -21.80
CA LYS A 93 -3.61 4.56 -22.88
C LYS A 93 -2.20 4.35 -22.33
N SER A 94 -1.40 3.58 -23.06
CA SER A 94 0.02 3.42 -22.78
C SER A 94 0.80 4.70 -23.07
N LEU A 95 1.90 4.91 -22.33
CA LEU A 95 2.87 5.94 -22.66
C LEU A 95 3.62 5.54 -23.93
N LEU A 96 3.66 6.43 -24.91
CA LEU A 96 4.49 6.30 -26.12
C LEU A 96 5.72 7.21 -26.00
N ALA A 97 6.82 6.83 -26.66
CA ALA A 97 8.09 7.57 -26.59
C ALA A 97 7.96 9.04 -27.01
N VAL A 98 7.07 9.36 -27.96
CA VAL A 98 6.81 10.73 -28.43
C VAL A 98 6.38 11.69 -27.31
N GLY A 99 5.73 11.17 -26.26
CA GLY A 99 5.26 11.95 -25.12
C GLY A 99 6.32 12.21 -24.05
N ILE A 100 7.53 11.66 -24.18
CA ILE A 100 8.61 11.80 -23.20
C ILE A 100 9.40 13.08 -23.49
N LYS A 101 9.49 13.98 -22.51
CA LYS A 101 10.23 15.25 -22.61
C LYS A 101 11.62 15.18 -21.98
N LYS A 102 11.77 14.39 -20.91
CA LYS A 102 13.05 14.23 -20.21
C LYS A 102 13.08 12.90 -19.47
N SER A 103 14.25 12.28 -19.39
CA SER A 103 14.54 11.17 -18.49
C SER A 103 15.66 11.55 -17.53
N ARG A 104 15.63 10.99 -16.32
CA ARG A 104 16.69 11.11 -15.32
C ARG A 104 16.82 9.80 -14.58
N SER A 105 18.02 9.23 -14.54
CA SER A 105 18.35 8.10 -13.66
C SER A 105 18.59 8.58 -12.23
N ILE A 106 18.34 7.71 -11.26
CA ILE A 106 18.70 7.94 -9.85
C ILE A 106 20.16 7.53 -9.59
N ILE A 107 20.76 6.76 -10.50
CA ILE A 107 22.19 6.37 -10.49
C ILE A 107 23.05 7.49 -11.10
#